data_AF-A0A0C9UVN5-F1
#
_entry.id   AF-A0A0C9UVN5-F1
#
_cell.length_a   1.000
_cell.length_b   1.000
_cell.length_c   1.000
_cell.angle_alpha   90.00
_cell.angle_beta   90.00
_cell.angle_gamma   90.00
#
_symmetry.space_group_name_H-M   'P 1'
#
loop_
_entity.id
_entity.type
_entity.pdbx_description
1 polymer ?
#
loop_
_entity_poly.entity_id
_entity_poly.type
_entity_poly.pdbx_seq_one_letter_code
_entity_poly.pdbx_strand_id
1 'polypeptide(L)' 'FSDLPPELIEGIVNSIGDVSDLLSLALTCRIFSNLIIPWHIEYRWISCDAGRKNLWRILSTKPSLTARIQRL' A
#
# COMPACT_ATOMS: atom_id res chain seq x y z
N PHE A 1 13.97 -12.60 -5.48
CA PHE A 1 12.54 -12.28 -5.27
C PHE A 1 11.63 -12.91 -6.31
N SER A 2 12.11 -13.19 -7.53
CA SER A 2 11.32 -13.82 -8.60
C SER A 2 10.85 -15.25 -8.29
N ASP A 3 11.49 -15.93 -7.33
CA ASP A 3 11.17 -17.32 -6.95
C ASP A 3 10.14 -17.42 -5.81
N LEU A 4 9.73 -16.27 -5.24
CA LEU A 4 8.69 -16.23 -4.21
C LEU A 4 7.32 -16.01 -4.86
N PRO A 5 6.27 -16.74 -4.44
CA PRO A 5 4.90 -16.44 -4.81
C PRO A 5 4.54 -14.98 -4.50
N PRO A 6 3.81 -14.28 -5.39
CA PRO A 6 3.40 -12.89 -5.19
C PRO A 6 2.66 -12.66 -3.86
N GLU A 7 1.90 -13.65 -3.39
CA GLU A 7 1.15 -13.61 -2.14
C GLU A 7 2.06 -13.48 -0.91
N LEU A 8 3.22 -14.12 -0.94
CA LEU A 8 4.20 -14.01 0.14
C LEU A 8 4.86 -12.64 0.13
N ILE A 9 5.16 -12.10 -1.05
CA ILE A 9 5.72 -10.76 -1.19
C ILE A 9 4.70 -9.72 -0.70
N GLU A 10 3.43 -9.86 -1.08
CA GLU A 10 2.33 -9.01 -0.61
C GLU A 10 2.18 -9.09 0.92
N GLY A 11 2.31 -10.28 1.51
CA GLY A 11 2.30 -10.49 2.96
C GLY A 11 3.43 -9.76 3.68
N ILE A 12 4.65 -9.82 3.15
CA ILE A 12 5.81 -9.09 3.69
C ILE A 12 5.54 -7.58 3.64
N VAL A 13 5.13 -7.05 2.48
CA VAL A 13 4.82 -5.61 2.35
C VAL A 13 3.71 -5.20 3.31
N ASN A 14 2.65 -6.00 3.44
CA ASN A 14 1.54 -5.74 4.36
C ASN A 14 1.98 -5.71 5.83
N SER A 15 3.04 -6.42 6.22
CA SER A 15 3.55 -6.41 7.59
C SER A 15 4.34 -5.14 7.97
N ILE A 16 4.80 -4.35 6.99
CA ILE A 16 5.61 -3.14 7.23
C ILE A 16 4.70 -1.95 7.53
N GLY A 17 4.47 -1.64 8.80
CA GLY A 17 3.51 -0.59 9.17
C GLY A 17 3.99 0.83 8.88
N ASP A 18 5.29 1.09 9.01
CA ASP A 18 5.84 2.43 8.82
C ASP A 18 5.98 2.79 7.33
N VAL A 19 5.58 4.01 6.98
CA VAL A 19 5.61 4.50 5.59
C VAL A 19 7.04 4.76 5.10
N SER A 20 7.93 5.20 5.99
CA SER A 20 9.35 5.40 5.65
C SER A 20 10.00 4.08 5.28
N ASP A 21 9.75 3.01 6.05
CA ASP A 21 10.28 1.68 5.76
C ASP A 21 9.73 1.12 4.43
N LEU A 22 8.43 1.32 4.16
CA LEU A 22 7.82 0.96 2.87
C LEU A 22 8.46 1.72 1.71
N LEU A 23 8.72 3.01 1.87
CA LEU A 23 9.38 3.82 0.85
C LEU A 23 10.81 3.35 0.63
N SER A 24 11.57 3.10 1.70
CA SER A 24 12.93 2.54 1.62
C SER A 24 12.93 1.22 0.84
N LEU A 25 11.98 0.32 1.10
CA LEU A 25 11.83 -0.94 0.36
C LEU A 25 11.49 -0.69 -1.13
N ALA A 26 10.56 0.21 -1.42
CA ALA A 26 10.17 0.56 -2.79
C ALA A 26 11.34 1.07 -3.63
N LEU A 27 12.29 1.77 -2.99
CA LEU A 27 13.46 2.35 -3.66
C LEU A 27 14.59 1.34 -3.92
N THR A 28 14.51 0.12 -3.38
CA THR A 28 15.55 -0.90 -3.60
C THR A 28 15.53 -1.51 -5.00
N CYS A 29 14.34 -1.71 -5.59
CA CYS A 29 14.21 -2.25 -6.95
C CYS A 29 12.86 -1.92 -7.61
N ARG A 30 12.81 -2.09 -8.93
CA ARG A 30 11.62 -1.77 -9.73
C ARG A 30 10.40 -2.63 -9.41
N ILE A 31 10.60 -3.88 -9.00
CA ILE A 31 9.50 -4.79 -8.62
C ILE A 31 8.79 -4.23 -7.37
N PHE A 32 9.55 -3.89 -6.33
CA PHE A 32 8.98 -3.28 -5.13
C PHE A 32 8.41 -1.90 -5.40
N SER A 33 9.06 -1.09 -6.23
CA SER A 33 8.52 0.22 -6.63
C SER A 33 7.12 0.11 -7.22
N ASN A 34 6.92 -0.80 -8.18
CA ASN A 34 5.62 -1.00 -8.83
C ASN A 34 4.57 -1.63 -7.90
N LEU A 35 5.01 -2.45 -6.94
CA LEU A 35 4.12 -3.09 -5.98
C LEU A 35 3.63 -2.08 -4.93
N ILE A 36 4.55 -1.30 -4.37
CA ILE A 36 4.31 -0.41 -3.22
C ILE A 36 3.73 0.94 -3.65
N ILE A 37 4.15 1.49 -4.79
CA ILE A 37 3.75 2.83 -5.25
C ILE A 37 2.83 2.68 -6.46
N PRO A 38 1.60 3.25 -6.43
CA PRO A 38 0.99 4.07 -5.36
C PRO A 38 0.23 3.26 -4.28
N TRP A 39 0.20 1.92 -4.38
CA TRP A 39 -0.86 1.09 -3.78
C TRP A 39 -0.77 0.80 -2.29
N HIS A 40 0.39 1.01 -1.66
CA HIS A 40 0.61 0.76 -0.24
C HIS A 40 0.84 2.08 0.51
N ILE A 41 1.70 2.96 0.01
CA ILE A 41 2.02 4.23 0.69
C ILE A 41 0.77 5.10 0.88
N GLU A 42 0.00 5.35 -0.19
CA GLU A 42 -1.18 6.23 -0.13
C GLU A 42 -2.32 5.66 0.72
N TYR A 43 -2.36 4.33 0.85
CA TYR A 43 -3.45 3.62 1.53
C TYR A 43 -3.06 3.18 2.94
N ARG A 44 -1.80 3.33 3.36
CA ARG A 44 -1.34 3.01 4.72
C ARG A 44 -1.84 4.04 5.72
N TRP A 45 -1.77 5.30 5.31
CA TRP A 45 -2.21 6.45 6.10
C TRP A 45 -3.02 7.41 5.23
N ILE A 46 -4.32 7.48 5.48
CA ILE A 46 -5.22 8.39 4.77
C ILE A 46 -5.17 9.75 5.49
N SER A 47 -4.25 10.63 5.09
CA SER A 47 -4.15 11.98 5.66
C SER A 47 -4.99 13.02 4.90
N CYS A 48 -5.82 12.61 3.95
CA CYS A 48 -6.57 13.54 3.10
C CYS A 48 -7.83 14.06 3.79
N ASP A 49 -8.25 15.27 3.40
CA ASP A 49 -9.52 15.86 3.82
C ASP A 49 -10.69 14.89 3.55
N ALA A 50 -11.60 14.78 4.53
CA ALA A 50 -12.76 13.90 4.45
C ALA A 50 -13.66 14.21 3.23
N GLY A 51 -13.57 15.42 2.68
CA GLY A 51 -14.25 15.86 1.46
C GLY A 51 -13.72 15.24 0.16
N ARG A 52 -12.62 14.46 0.19
CA ARG A 52 -12.07 13.77 -1.00
C ARG A 52 -12.92 12.56 -1.43
N LYS A 53 -14.15 12.82 -1.89
CA LYS A 53 -15.18 11.82 -2.29
C LYS A 53 -14.66 10.73 -3.24
N ASN A 54 -13.68 11.05 -4.09
CA ASN A 54 -13.08 10.09 -5.01
C ASN A 54 -12.30 8.98 -4.28
N LEU A 55 -11.58 9.31 -3.21
CA LEU A 55 -10.82 8.33 -2.42
C LEU A 55 -11.78 7.39 -1.69
N TRP A 56 -12.80 7.93 -1.02
CA TRP A 56 -13.83 7.12 -0.35
C TRP A 56 -14.58 6.21 -1.31
N ARG A 57 -14.88 6.68 -2.54
CA ARG A 57 -15.49 5.88 -3.59
C ARG A 57 -14.58 4.75 -4.08
N ILE A 58 -13.27 4.98 -4.16
CA ILE A 58 -12.30 3.92 -4.51
C ILE A 58 -12.21 2.88 -3.40
N LEU A 59 -12.15 3.31 -2.14
CA LEU A 59 -12.15 2.41 -0.98
C LEU A 59 -13.44 1.59 -0.88
N SER A 60 -14.59 2.20 -1.18
CA SER A 60 -15.88 1.49 -1.18
C SER A 60 -16.01 0.47 -2.31
N THR A 61 -15.30 0.68 -3.43
CA THR A 61 -15.35 -0.22 -4.60
C THR A 61 -14.26 -1.29 -4.59
N LYS A 62 -13.17 -1.10 -3.83
CA LYS A 62 -12.04 -2.04 -3.77
C LYS A 62 -11.69 -2.36 -2.31
N PRO A 63 -12.34 -3.39 -1.72
CA PRO A 63 -12.08 -3.79 -0.33
C PRO A 63 -10.62 -4.16 -0.05
N SER A 64 -9.90 -4.66 -1.06
CA SER A 64 -8.48 -5.01 -0.94
C SER A 64 -7.59 -3.80 -0.63
N LEU A 65 -7.94 -2.59 -1.08
CA LEU A 65 -7.22 -1.36 -0.74
C LEU A 65 -7.58 -0.90 0.68
N THR A 66 -8.85 -1.05 1.07
CA THR A 66 -9.31 -0.74 2.42
C THR A 66 -8.62 -1.60 3.47
N ALA A 67 -8.36 -2.88 3.18
CA ALA A 67 -7.63 -3.79 4.06
C ALA A 67 -6.17 -3.36 4.33
N ARG A 68 -5.62 -2.41 3.56
CA ARG A 68 -4.25 -1.92 3.71
C ARG A 68 -4.15 -0.71 4.64
N ILE A 69 -5.27 -0.10 4.99
CA ILE A 69 -5.35 1.04 5.91
C ILE A 69 -4.99 0.57 7.31
N GLN A 70 -3.93 1.16 7.86
CA GLN A 70 -3.55 0.93 9.25
C GLN A 70 -3.86 2.15 10.14
N ARG A 71 -4.00 3.34 9.54
CA ARG A 71 -4.31 4.57 10.27
C ARG A 71 -5.23 5.49 9.45
N LEU A 72 -6.27 5.99 10.13
CA LEU A 72 -7.16 7.07 9.65
C LEU A 72 -6.69 8.42 10.19
#